data_AF-A0A397UUV0-F1
#
_entry.id   AF-A0A397UUV0-F1
#
_cell.length_a   1.000
_cell.length_b   1.000
_cell.length_c   1.000
_cell.angle_alpha   90.00
_cell.angle_beta   90.00
_cell.angle_gamma   90.00
#
_symmetry.space_group_name_H-M   'P 1'
#
loop_
_entity.id
_entity.type
_entity.pdbx_description
1 polymer ?
#
loop_
_entity_poly.entity_id
_entity_poly.type
_entity_poly.pdbx_seq_one_letter_code
_entity_poly.pdbx_strand_id
1 'polypeptide(L)'
;MDDTLRDLIEEIFLNKLKEHNDQLEKFKELVETTVDFEAAEHHHYVLKVDFNDELKVIKEKLDKTIREMNKEHQMVGRKLGLDTKKKLHFENKKLMDILATQRTGVFFTTRKLKELSSEFLSESEHYDDVQSSLVKEDINISDVSVRASTSYIRPKMMDKGEGHVILKNARHPCLEIQDDGSFIPIDDELIRGQNELQIITGPNMGGICDESFGIHVTELANFPEIAVKEGVIIIKQFLWDIAQTPEIESMNYNSILDHIQEVKGKYQEKIERNPWCREL
;
A
#
# COMPACT_ATOMS: atom_id res chain seq x y z
N MET A 1 -44.52 1.85 34.59
CA MET A 1 -43.16 2.40 34.73
C MET A 1 -43.04 3.37 33.59
N ASP A 2 -42.89 4.65 33.90
CA ASP A 2 -43.25 5.81 33.08
C ASP A 2 -42.54 5.78 31.70
N ASP A 3 -43.31 5.65 30.61
CA ASP A 3 -42.76 5.60 29.25
C ASP A 3 -41.97 6.87 28.92
N THR A 4 -42.32 7.99 29.55
CA THR A 4 -41.60 9.27 29.49
C THR A 4 -40.18 9.21 30.07
N LEU A 5 -39.95 8.45 31.14
CA LEU A 5 -38.62 8.24 31.73
C LEU A 5 -37.76 7.36 30.84
N ARG A 6 -38.37 6.36 30.18
CA ARG A 6 -37.68 5.54 29.19
C ARG A 6 -37.24 6.37 28.00
N ASP A 7 -38.14 7.18 27.44
CA ASP A 7 -37.84 8.05 26.30
C ASP A 7 -36.73 9.05 26.63
N LEU A 8 -36.75 9.64 27.83
CA LEU A 8 -35.72 10.58 28.28
C LEU A 8 -34.34 9.91 28.46
N ILE A 9 -34.31 8.67 28.98
CA ILE A 9 -33.06 7.90 29.10
C ILE A 9 -32.56 7.50 27.70
N GLU A 10 -33.47 7.15 26.79
CA GLU A 10 -33.11 6.82 25.42
C GLU A 10 -32.47 8.00 24.69
N GLU A 11 -33.10 9.17 24.77
CA GLU A 11 -32.63 10.37 24.08
C GLU A 11 -31.32 10.92 24.67
N ILE A 12 -31.22 11.01 26.00
CA ILE A 12 -30.08 11.65 26.65
C ILE A 12 -28.84 10.73 26.66
N PHE A 13 -29.04 9.42 26.85
CA PHE A 13 -27.94 8.48 27.08
C PHE A 13 -27.82 7.42 26.00
N LEU A 14 -28.87 6.63 25.70
CA LEU A 14 -28.71 5.48 24.80
C LEU A 14 -28.41 5.90 23.36
N ASN A 15 -29.01 6.96 22.84
CA ASN A 15 -28.75 7.42 21.48
C ASN A 15 -27.30 7.89 21.33
N LYS A 16 -26.78 8.67 22.27
CA LYS A 16 -25.37 9.10 22.28
C LYS A 16 -24.41 7.91 22.42
N LEU A 17 -24.74 6.94 23.29
CA LEU A 17 -23.93 5.74 23.45
C LEU A 17 -23.96 4.86 22.19
N LYS A 18 -25.12 4.73 21.52
CA LYS A 18 -25.25 4.01 20.26
C LYS A 18 -24.44 4.68 19.15
N GLU A 19 -24.53 6.00 19.01
CA GLU A 19 -23.72 6.75 18.03
C GLU A 19 -22.21 6.52 18.23
N HIS A 20 -21.73 6.58 19.47
CA HIS A 20 -20.32 6.28 19.77
C HIS A 20 -19.97 4.80 19.57
N ASN A 21 -20.89 3.89 19.89
CA ASN A 21 -20.69 2.46 19.67
C ASN A 21 -20.59 2.13 18.17
N ASP A 22 -21.42 2.75 17.34
CA ASP A 22 -21.40 2.57 15.89
C ASP A 22 -20.09 3.08 15.27
N GLN A 23 -19.52 4.16 15.83
CA GLN A 23 -18.18 4.65 15.46
C GLN A 23 -17.08 3.67 15.88
N LEU A 24 -17.20 3.06 17.07
CA LEU A 24 -16.23 2.10 17.59
C LEU A 24 -16.29 0.74 16.89
N GLU A 25 -17.44 0.33 16.34
CA GLU A 25 -17.55 -0.97 15.66
C GLU A 25 -16.64 -1.03 14.43
N LYS A 26 -16.55 0.06 13.65
CA LYS A 26 -15.61 0.15 12.51
C LYS A 26 -14.15 0.10 12.96
N PHE A 27 -13.83 0.73 14.08
CA PHE A 27 -12.49 0.70 14.66
C PHE A 27 -12.15 -0.71 15.15
N LYS A 28 -13.10 -1.41 15.77
CA LYS A 28 -12.96 -2.80 16.19
C LYS A 28 -12.70 -3.72 14.99
N GLU A 29 -13.49 -3.61 13.92
CA GLU A 29 -13.27 -4.39 12.69
C GLU A 29 -11.87 -4.14 12.10
N LEU A 30 -11.40 -2.88 12.11
CA LEU A 30 -10.04 -2.54 11.68
C LEU A 30 -9.01 -3.28 12.54
N VAL A 31 -9.08 -3.15 13.86
CA VAL A 31 -8.13 -3.81 14.78
C VAL A 31 -8.17 -5.34 14.62
N GLU A 32 -9.35 -5.93 14.49
CA GLU A 32 -9.50 -7.38 14.34
C GLU A 32 -8.94 -7.90 13.01
N THR A 33 -8.92 -7.07 11.96
CA THR A 33 -8.38 -7.46 10.65
C THR A 33 -6.89 -7.19 10.52
N THR A 34 -6.32 -6.23 11.26
CA THR A 34 -4.92 -5.83 11.15
C THR A 34 -4.00 -6.42 12.21
N VAL A 35 -4.46 -6.57 13.46
CA VAL A 35 -3.61 -6.95 14.60
C VAL A 35 -3.56 -8.46 14.81
N ASP A 36 -2.37 -9.00 15.03
CA ASP A 36 -2.17 -10.39 15.44
C ASP A 36 -2.41 -10.57 16.94
N PHE A 37 -3.59 -11.08 17.30
CA PHE A 37 -3.95 -11.34 18.70
C PHE A 37 -3.16 -12.50 19.33
N GLU A 38 -2.73 -13.50 18.55
CA GLU A 38 -1.93 -14.62 19.08
C GLU A 38 -0.55 -14.12 19.52
N ALA A 39 0.05 -13.22 18.74
CA ALA A 39 1.28 -12.53 19.13
C ALA A 39 1.05 -11.60 20.33
N ALA A 40 -0.08 -10.88 20.37
CA ALA A 40 -0.38 -9.93 21.44
C ALA A 40 -0.52 -10.59 22.82
N GLU A 41 -1.04 -11.82 22.91
CA GLU A 41 -1.09 -12.61 24.15
C GLU A 41 0.31 -12.82 24.76
N HIS A 42 1.34 -12.82 23.91
CA HIS A 42 2.74 -12.96 24.30
C HIS A 42 3.45 -11.60 24.46
N HIS A 43 2.72 -10.50 24.58
CA HIS A 43 3.22 -9.12 24.61
C HIS A 43 3.97 -8.67 23.34
N HIS A 44 3.68 -9.30 22.19
CA HIS A 44 4.23 -8.89 20.90
C HIS A 44 3.10 -8.30 20.06
N TYR A 45 3.07 -6.97 19.93
CA TYR A 45 2.03 -6.28 19.17
C TYR A 45 2.51 -6.06 17.73
N VAL A 46 2.05 -6.91 16.81
CA VAL A 46 2.44 -6.89 15.40
C VAL A 46 1.21 -7.01 14.50
N LEU A 47 1.36 -6.57 13.26
CA LEU A 47 0.35 -6.78 12.22
C LEU A 47 0.31 -8.25 11.80
N LYS A 48 -0.87 -8.72 11.43
CA LYS A 48 -1.06 -10.04 10.83
C LYS A 48 -0.19 -10.20 9.59
N VAL A 49 0.38 -11.38 9.41
CA VAL A 49 1.25 -11.69 8.26
C VAL A 49 0.48 -11.60 6.94
N ASP A 50 -0.82 -11.94 6.94
CA ASP A 50 -1.69 -11.84 5.76
C ASP A 50 -2.15 -10.41 5.45
N PHE A 51 -1.76 -9.42 6.27
CA PHE A 51 -2.10 -8.03 6.03
C PHE A 51 -1.39 -7.47 4.79
N ASN A 52 -0.17 -7.95 4.51
CA ASN A 52 0.67 -7.44 3.43
C ASN A 52 1.53 -8.57 2.84
N ASP A 53 1.59 -8.65 1.51
CA ASP A 53 2.32 -9.71 0.80
C ASP A 53 3.84 -9.68 1.06
N GLU A 54 4.43 -8.50 1.25
CA GLU A 54 5.86 -8.35 1.58
C GLU A 54 6.15 -8.93 2.97
N LEU A 55 5.32 -8.63 3.97
CA LEU A 55 5.43 -9.23 5.31
C LEU A 55 5.38 -10.75 5.25
N LYS A 56 4.49 -11.29 4.42
CA LYS A 56 4.37 -12.74 4.21
C LYS A 56 5.63 -13.34 3.62
N VAL A 57 6.19 -12.73 2.58
CA VAL A 57 7.44 -13.19 1.94
C VAL A 57 8.60 -13.16 2.94
N ILE A 58 8.76 -12.07 3.70
CA ILE A 58 9.83 -11.96 4.69
C ILE A 58 9.64 -12.99 5.82
N LYS A 59 8.40 -13.18 6.29
CA LYS A 59 8.10 -14.18 7.33
C LYS A 59 8.44 -15.59 6.87
N GLU A 60 8.10 -15.96 5.64
CA GLU A 60 8.44 -17.26 5.07
C GLU A 60 9.96 -17.48 4.98
N LYS A 61 10.72 -16.45 4.63
CA LYS A 61 12.20 -16.48 4.67
C LYS A 61 12.71 -16.69 6.10
N LEU A 62 12.22 -15.93 7.08
CA LEU A 62 12.61 -16.07 8.49
C LEU A 62 12.37 -17.50 8.99
N ASP A 63 11.18 -18.05 8.74
CA ASP A 63 10.83 -19.42 9.14
C ASP A 63 11.66 -20.47 8.41
N LYS A 64 12.05 -20.21 7.16
CA LYS A 64 13.00 -21.06 6.43
C LYS A 64 14.39 -21.01 7.08
N THR A 65 14.91 -19.83 7.38
CA THR A 65 16.24 -19.65 8.01
C THR A 65 16.29 -20.30 9.39
N ILE A 66 15.25 -20.14 10.21
CA ILE A 66 15.13 -20.84 11.51
C ILE A 66 15.17 -22.36 11.33
N ARG A 67 14.45 -22.90 10.33
CA ARG A 67 14.48 -24.35 10.03
C ARG A 67 15.87 -24.82 9.62
N GLU A 68 16.59 -24.04 8.82
CA GLU A 68 17.98 -24.36 8.42
C GLU A 68 18.95 -24.28 9.60
N MET A 69 18.83 -23.27 10.46
CA MET A 69 19.63 -23.15 11.69
C MET A 69 19.42 -24.35 12.62
N ASN A 70 18.16 -24.77 12.82
CA ASN A 70 17.82 -25.94 13.63
C ASN A 70 18.37 -27.24 13.03
N LYS A 71 18.35 -27.40 11.70
CA LYS A 71 18.96 -28.55 11.01
C LYS A 71 20.46 -28.60 11.22
N GLU A 72 21.14 -27.46 11.05
CA GLU A 72 22.59 -27.35 11.28
C GLU A 72 22.93 -27.69 12.74
N HIS A 73 22.16 -27.13 13.69
CA HIS A 73 22.32 -27.41 15.12
C HIS A 73 22.20 -28.91 15.44
N GLN A 74 21.17 -29.58 14.91
CA GLN A 74 20.98 -31.02 15.08
C GLN A 74 22.08 -31.86 14.42
N MET A 75 22.52 -31.48 13.22
CA MET A 75 23.60 -32.17 12.52
C MET A 75 24.92 -32.09 13.31
N VAL A 76 25.26 -30.89 13.81
CA VAL A 76 26.46 -30.67 14.61
C VAL A 76 26.39 -31.46 15.92
N GLY A 77 25.24 -31.44 16.59
CA GLY A 77 25.00 -32.26 17.78
C GLY A 77 25.25 -33.75 17.53
N ARG A 78 24.69 -34.31 16.44
CA ARG A 78 24.90 -35.71 16.05
C ARG A 78 26.37 -36.02 15.74
N LYS A 79 27.05 -35.16 14.98
CA LYS A 79 28.47 -35.36 14.60
C LYS A 79 29.40 -35.36 15.81
N LEU A 80 29.06 -34.60 16.85
CA LEU A 80 29.85 -34.50 18.07
C LEU A 80 29.42 -35.48 19.15
N GLY A 81 28.35 -36.27 18.93
CA GLY A 81 27.78 -37.15 19.93
C GLY A 81 27.18 -36.38 21.13
N LEU A 82 26.77 -35.14 20.91
CA LEU A 82 26.27 -34.26 21.95
C LEU A 82 24.73 -34.21 21.94
N ASP A 83 24.14 -34.25 23.13
CA ASP A 83 22.70 -34.05 23.32
C ASP A 83 22.35 -32.57 23.15
N THR A 84 21.72 -32.22 22.04
CA THR A 84 21.33 -30.84 21.70
C THR A 84 20.33 -30.21 22.67
N LYS A 85 19.71 -31.00 23.57
CA LYS A 85 18.80 -30.50 24.60
C LYS A 85 19.49 -30.20 25.94
N LYS A 86 20.77 -30.57 26.10
CA LYS A 86 21.52 -30.35 27.35
C LYS A 86 22.57 -29.25 27.17
N LYS A 87 22.95 -28.58 28.26
CA LYS A 87 24.14 -27.71 28.28
C LYS A 87 25.37 -28.60 28.14
N LEU A 88 26.18 -28.36 27.10
CA LEU A 88 27.31 -29.19 26.75
C LEU A 88 28.62 -28.50 27.11
N HIS A 89 29.57 -29.29 27.64
CA HIS A 89 30.94 -28.88 27.85
C HIS A 89 31.75 -29.37 26.65
N PHE A 90 32.38 -28.46 25.91
CA PHE A 90 33.12 -28.80 24.69
C PHE A 90 34.58 -28.39 24.83
N GLU A 91 35.50 -29.33 24.65
CA GLU A 91 36.94 -29.12 24.89
C GLU A 91 37.77 -28.97 23.59
N ASN A 92 37.21 -29.24 22.41
CA ASN A 92 37.99 -29.40 21.18
C ASN A 92 37.96 -28.15 20.27
N LYS A 93 39.03 -27.33 20.32
CA LYS A 93 39.09 -25.96 19.73
C LYS A 93 39.27 -25.84 18.21
N LYS A 94 39.43 -26.92 17.44
CA LYS A 94 39.98 -26.83 16.06
C LYS A 94 38.97 -26.58 14.92
N LEU A 95 37.66 -26.70 15.15
CA LEU A 95 36.65 -26.62 14.06
C LEU A 95 35.55 -25.57 14.29
N MET A 96 35.52 -24.88 15.43
CA MET A 96 34.41 -24.02 15.83
C MET A 96 34.91 -22.71 16.44
N ASP A 97 34.16 -21.64 16.16
CA ASP A 97 34.42 -20.32 16.73
C ASP A 97 33.73 -20.23 18.10
N ILE A 98 34.49 -19.87 19.14
CA ILE A 98 33.96 -19.73 20.51
C ILE A 98 33.28 -18.37 20.63
N LEU A 99 31.99 -18.37 21.00
CA LEU A 99 31.21 -17.16 21.25
C LEU A 99 31.37 -16.65 22.69
N ALA A 100 31.31 -17.56 23.66
CA ALA A 100 31.42 -17.20 25.07
C ALA A 100 31.88 -18.41 25.92
N THR A 101 32.65 -18.14 26.97
CA THR A 101 33.00 -19.15 27.98
C THR A 101 32.32 -18.82 29.30
N GLN A 102 31.60 -19.77 29.87
CA GLN A 102 30.92 -19.65 31.17
C GLN A 102 31.38 -20.76 32.11
N ARG A 103 31.10 -20.62 33.41
CA ARG A 103 31.46 -21.58 34.47
C ARG A 103 30.93 -23.00 34.22
N THR A 104 29.89 -23.15 33.39
CA THR A 104 29.23 -24.43 33.08
C THR A 104 29.56 -24.98 31.68
N GLY A 105 30.25 -24.23 30.83
CA GLY A 105 30.51 -24.65 29.45
C GLY A 105 30.96 -23.54 28.52
N VAL A 106 31.18 -23.92 27.27
CA VAL A 106 31.61 -23.02 26.20
C VAL A 106 30.50 -22.97 25.15
N PHE A 107 30.05 -21.76 24.82
CA PHE A 107 29.20 -21.51 23.66
C PHE A 107 30.10 -21.36 22.45
N PHE A 108 29.77 -22.08 21.39
CA PHE A 108 30.47 -22.04 20.13
C PHE A 108 29.47 -21.98 18.97
N THR A 109 29.95 -21.59 17.80
CA THR A 109 29.16 -21.59 16.57
C THR A 109 29.95 -22.22 15.44
N THR A 110 29.25 -22.62 14.38
CA THR A 110 29.85 -23.02 13.11
C THR A 110 29.80 -21.84 12.14
N ARG A 111 30.67 -21.85 11.11
CA ARG A 111 30.62 -20.83 10.06
C ARG A 111 29.24 -20.74 9.41
N LYS A 112 28.63 -21.90 9.12
CA LYS A 112 27.29 -21.96 8.52
C LYS A 112 26.21 -21.39 9.45
N LEU A 113 26.26 -21.70 10.74
CA LEU A 113 25.30 -21.16 11.70
C LEU A 113 25.48 -19.64 11.89
N LYS A 114 26.72 -19.14 11.80
CA LYS A 114 27.02 -17.70 11.81
C LYS A 114 26.47 -16.98 10.58
N GLU A 115 26.62 -17.57 9.39
CA GLU A 115 26.03 -17.03 8.15
C GLU A 115 24.50 -16.97 8.24
N LEU A 116 23.85 -18.08 8.62
CA LEU A 116 22.39 -18.13 8.78
C LEU A 116 21.89 -17.17 9.87
N SER A 117 22.64 -17.01 10.96
CA SER A 117 22.30 -16.04 12.01
C SER A 117 22.39 -14.59 11.51
N SER A 118 23.37 -14.27 10.65
CA SER A 118 23.49 -12.93 10.07
C SER A 118 22.35 -12.64 9.10
N GLU A 119 21.99 -13.62 8.26
CA GLU A 119 20.85 -13.54 7.34
C GLU A 119 19.54 -13.37 8.11
N PHE A 120 19.32 -14.16 9.17
CA PHE A 120 18.14 -14.03 10.03
C PHE A 120 18.04 -12.65 10.67
N LEU A 121 19.14 -12.12 11.21
CA LEU A 121 19.14 -10.79 11.84
C LEU A 121 18.79 -9.70 10.83
N SER A 122 19.36 -9.76 9.62
CA SER A 122 19.08 -8.78 8.56
C SER A 122 17.63 -8.83 8.09
N GLU A 123 17.06 -10.03 7.88
CA GLU A 123 15.66 -10.19 7.46
C GLU A 123 14.69 -9.85 8.61
N SER A 124 15.11 -10.05 9.88
CA SER A 124 14.30 -9.69 11.05
C SER A 124 14.22 -8.18 11.22
N GLU A 125 15.35 -7.48 11.04
CA GLU A 125 15.38 -6.00 11.04
C GLU A 125 14.51 -5.45 9.91
N HIS A 126 14.61 -6.03 8.71
CA HIS A 126 13.77 -5.66 7.58
C HIS A 126 12.26 -5.90 7.86
N TYR A 127 11.91 -7.02 8.48
CA TYR A 127 10.53 -7.30 8.90
C TYR A 127 9.99 -6.22 9.86
N ASP A 128 10.80 -5.84 10.86
CA ASP A 128 10.43 -4.83 11.86
C ASP A 128 10.27 -3.42 11.25
N ASP A 129 11.11 -3.08 10.26
CA ASP A 129 11.01 -1.83 9.51
C ASP A 129 9.71 -1.76 8.69
N VAL A 130 9.38 -2.83 7.96
CA VAL A 130 8.15 -2.91 7.15
C VAL A 130 6.91 -2.87 8.06
N GLN A 131 6.91 -3.63 9.16
CA GLN A 131 5.87 -3.57 10.19
C GLN A 131 5.65 -2.13 10.68
N SER A 132 6.73 -1.45 11.05
CA SER A 132 6.68 -0.09 11.59
C SER A 132 6.19 0.94 10.56
N SER A 133 6.51 0.76 9.28
CA SER A 133 6.02 1.62 8.21
C SER A 133 4.52 1.46 7.99
N LEU A 134 4.06 0.20 7.88
CA LEU A 134 2.65 -0.12 7.65
C LEU A 134 1.77 0.37 8.81
N VAL A 135 2.21 0.22 10.06
CA VAL A 135 1.48 0.74 11.23
C VAL A 135 1.31 2.26 11.15
N LYS A 136 2.33 3.00 10.71
CA LYS A 136 2.22 4.46 10.55
C LYS A 136 1.22 4.84 9.46
N GLU A 137 1.24 4.12 8.34
CA GLU A 137 0.28 4.34 7.25
C GLU A 137 -1.15 4.06 7.69
N ASP A 138 -1.39 2.94 8.37
CA ASP A 138 -2.71 2.60 8.91
C ASP A 138 -3.24 3.64 9.89
N ILE A 139 -2.39 4.13 10.80
CA ILE A 139 -2.76 5.21 11.73
C ILE A 139 -3.14 6.47 10.95
N ASN A 140 -2.35 6.87 9.95
CA ASN A 140 -2.63 8.04 9.14
C ASN A 140 -3.95 7.91 8.38
N ILE A 141 -4.21 6.76 7.76
CA ILE A 141 -5.46 6.48 7.04
C ILE A 141 -6.64 6.51 8.02
N SER A 142 -6.49 5.93 9.21
CA SER A 142 -7.53 5.94 10.25
C SER A 142 -7.87 7.37 10.72
N ASP A 143 -6.86 8.22 10.94
CA ASP A 143 -7.04 9.62 11.35
C ASP A 143 -7.78 10.41 10.26
N VAL A 144 -7.39 10.24 9.00
CA VAL A 144 -8.07 10.86 7.85
C VAL A 144 -9.51 10.36 7.73
N SER A 145 -9.77 9.07 7.92
CA SER A 145 -11.13 8.52 7.85
C SER A 145 -12.05 9.01 8.98
N VAL A 146 -11.51 9.29 10.17
CA VAL A 146 -12.29 9.78 11.31
C VAL A 146 -12.59 11.27 11.18
N ARG A 147 -11.66 12.04 10.60
CA ARG A 147 -11.83 13.50 10.39
C ARG A 147 -12.66 13.84 9.16
N ALA A 148 -12.84 12.91 8.23
CA ALA A 148 -13.63 13.15 7.03
C ALA A 148 -15.09 13.48 7.36
N SER A 149 -15.61 14.56 6.78
CA SER A 149 -17.01 15.01 6.94
C SER A 149 -18.03 13.98 6.42
N THR A 150 -17.58 13.04 5.60
CA THR A 150 -18.36 11.89 5.16
C THR A 150 -17.45 10.67 5.10
N SER A 151 -17.95 9.52 5.55
CA SER A 151 -17.15 8.29 5.59
C SER A 151 -16.63 7.88 4.21
N TYR A 152 -15.34 7.57 4.14
CA TYR A 152 -14.75 6.91 2.98
C TYR A 152 -15.21 5.46 2.85
N ILE A 153 -15.10 4.94 1.63
CA ILE A 153 -15.45 3.56 1.28
C ILE A 153 -14.17 2.82 0.88
N ARG A 154 -13.95 1.62 1.42
CA ARG A 154 -12.84 0.77 1.01
C ARG A 154 -13.00 0.35 -0.46
N PRO A 155 -12.03 0.63 -1.34
CA PRO A 155 -12.13 0.25 -2.75
C PRO A 155 -12.01 -1.27 -2.92
N LYS A 156 -12.65 -1.80 -3.97
CA LYS A 156 -12.45 -3.17 -4.41
C LYS A 156 -11.26 -3.22 -5.35
N MET A 157 -10.14 -3.73 -4.86
CA MET A 157 -8.93 -3.87 -5.65
C MET A 157 -9.06 -5.06 -6.61
N MET A 158 -8.49 -4.90 -7.80
CA MET A 158 -8.33 -5.97 -8.81
C MET A 158 -6.86 -6.10 -9.16
N ASP A 159 -6.46 -7.24 -9.70
CA ASP A 159 -5.07 -7.48 -10.08
C ASP A 159 -4.58 -6.47 -11.13
N LYS A 160 -3.31 -6.11 -11.05
CA LYS A 160 -2.67 -5.14 -11.93
C LYS A 160 -2.82 -5.61 -13.39
N GLY A 161 -3.50 -4.81 -14.20
CA GLY A 161 -3.72 -5.06 -15.62
C GLY A 161 -5.10 -5.63 -15.98
N GLU A 162 -5.87 -6.12 -15.00
CA GLU A 162 -7.17 -6.76 -15.24
C GLU A 162 -8.37 -5.87 -14.87
N GLY A 163 -8.15 -4.82 -14.07
CA GLY A 163 -9.23 -4.00 -13.51
C GLY A 163 -9.75 -2.87 -14.41
N HIS A 164 -11.05 -2.59 -14.28
CA HIS A 164 -11.68 -1.32 -14.65
C HIS A 164 -11.52 -0.30 -13.51
N VAL A 165 -11.57 1.00 -13.82
CA VAL A 165 -11.67 2.04 -12.79
C VAL A 165 -13.11 2.52 -12.74
N ILE A 166 -13.82 2.20 -11.66
CA ILE A 166 -15.22 2.58 -11.49
C ILE A 166 -15.32 3.37 -10.19
N LEU A 167 -15.63 4.65 -10.32
CA LEU A 167 -15.81 5.59 -9.24
C LEU A 167 -17.27 6.02 -9.23
N LYS A 168 -17.97 5.77 -8.13
CA LYS A 168 -19.36 6.17 -7.94
C LYS A 168 -19.45 7.17 -6.81
N ASN A 169 -20.16 8.27 -7.05
CA ASN A 169 -20.35 9.34 -6.08
C ASN A 169 -19.00 9.86 -5.52
N ALA A 170 -17.98 9.93 -6.38
CA ALA A 170 -16.61 10.25 -6.01
C ALA A 170 -16.40 11.75 -5.81
N ARG A 171 -15.50 12.09 -4.90
CA ARG A 171 -15.26 13.47 -4.46
C ARG A 171 -13.77 13.72 -4.36
N HIS A 172 -13.36 14.98 -4.53
CA HIS A 172 -11.96 15.36 -4.39
C HIS A 172 -11.62 15.54 -2.90
N PRO A 173 -10.74 14.70 -2.31
CA PRO A 173 -10.49 14.70 -0.85
C PRO A 173 -10.06 16.04 -0.26
N CYS A 174 -9.36 16.89 -1.02
CA CYS A 174 -8.93 18.21 -0.54
C CYS A 174 -9.97 19.32 -0.75
N LEU A 175 -10.90 19.18 -1.70
CA LEU A 175 -11.88 20.21 -2.01
C LEU A 175 -13.16 20.03 -1.19
N GLU A 176 -13.45 18.81 -0.74
CA GLU A 176 -14.63 18.54 0.11
C GLU A 176 -14.52 19.10 1.54
N ILE A 177 -13.31 19.47 1.97
CA ILE A 177 -13.01 19.99 3.33
C ILE A 177 -13.11 21.53 3.37
N GLN A 178 -13.45 22.19 2.27
CA GLN A 178 -13.57 23.66 2.22
C GLN A 178 -14.83 24.15 2.96
N ASP A 179 -14.70 25.24 3.73
CA ASP A 179 -15.68 25.74 4.70
C ASP A 179 -16.97 26.32 4.07
N ASP A 180 -17.01 26.57 2.76
CA ASP A 180 -18.00 27.44 2.11
C ASP A 180 -18.70 26.86 0.86
N GLY A 181 -18.46 25.59 0.51
CA GLY A 181 -19.03 24.99 -0.71
C GLY A 181 -19.52 23.55 -0.54
N SER A 182 -20.73 23.26 -1.06
CA SER A 182 -21.17 21.87 -1.24
C SER A 182 -20.43 21.26 -2.44
N PHE A 183 -19.57 20.28 -2.20
CA PHE A 183 -18.91 19.54 -3.28
C PHE A 183 -19.94 18.68 -4.03
N ILE A 184 -19.96 18.76 -5.37
CA ILE A 184 -20.84 17.94 -6.21
C ILE A 184 -20.09 16.66 -6.60
N PRO A 185 -20.51 15.49 -6.12
CA PRO A 185 -19.86 14.23 -6.44
C PRO A 185 -20.05 13.83 -7.91
N ILE A 186 -19.07 13.10 -8.45
CA ILE A 186 -19.06 12.63 -9.84
C ILE A 186 -19.04 11.10 -9.94
N ASP A 187 -19.63 10.59 -11.01
CA ASP A 187 -19.49 9.20 -11.42
C ASP A 187 -18.50 9.12 -12.58
N ASP A 188 -17.57 8.19 -12.51
CA ASP A 188 -16.60 7.93 -13.58
C ASP A 188 -16.40 6.42 -13.79
N GLU A 189 -16.28 6.00 -15.05
CA GLU A 189 -16.08 4.62 -15.47
C GLU A 189 -15.05 4.56 -16.61
N LEU A 190 -13.87 4.01 -16.33
CA LEU A 190 -12.86 3.63 -17.31
C LEU A 190 -12.84 2.11 -17.44
N ILE A 191 -13.51 1.62 -18.47
CA ILE A 191 -13.67 0.20 -18.81
C ILE A 191 -12.67 -0.16 -19.90
N ARG A 192 -11.73 -1.05 -19.55
CA ARG A 192 -10.77 -1.65 -20.48
C ARG A 192 -11.47 -2.24 -21.71
N GLY A 193 -10.91 -1.95 -22.88
CA GLY A 193 -11.44 -2.39 -24.18
C GLY A 193 -12.71 -1.67 -24.64
N GLN A 194 -13.25 -0.70 -23.88
CA GLN A 194 -14.46 0.05 -24.25
C GLN A 194 -14.28 1.57 -24.15
N ASN A 195 -13.88 2.11 -23.01
CA ASN A 195 -13.76 3.56 -22.81
C ASN A 195 -12.53 3.88 -21.94
N GLU A 196 -11.37 3.49 -22.44
CA GLU A 196 -10.07 3.73 -21.78
C GLU A 196 -9.59 5.19 -21.88
N LEU A 197 -10.23 5.99 -22.74
CA LEU A 197 -9.97 7.42 -22.88
C LEU A 197 -11.29 8.18 -22.83
N GLN A 198 -11.35 9.17 -21.94
CA GLN A 198 -12.44 10.13 -21.87
C GLN A 198 -11.92 11.51 -22.21
N ILE A 199 -12.59 12.18 -23.15
CA ILE A 199 -12.33 13.58 -23.48
C ILE A 199 -13.42 14.40 -22.82
N ILE A 200 -13.04 15.21 -21.83
CA ILE A 200 -13.97 16.05 -21.07
C ILE A 200 -13.83 17.48 -21.58
N THR A 201 -14.91 18.04 -22.11
CA THR A 201 -14.96 19.42 -22.61
C THR A 201 -15.94 20.25 -21.80
N GLY A 202 -15.62 21.52 -21.56
CA GLY A 202 -16.57 22.48 -21.00
C GLY A 202 -15.93 23.85 -20.78
N PRO A 203 -16.71 24.81 -20.25
CA PRO A 203 -16.22 26.18 -20.05
C PRO A 203 -15.07 26.20 -19.03
N ASN A 204 -14.08 27.09 -19.23
CA ASN A 204 -13.11 27.42 -18.19
C ASN A 204 -13.89 27.82 -16.92
N MET A 205 -13.60 27.20 -15.77
CA MET A 205 -14.36 27.24 -14.50
C MET A 205 -15.58 26.30 -14.35
N GLY A 206 -15.81 25.35 -15.28
CA GLY A 206 -16.82 24.29 -15.14
C GLY A 206 -16.42 23.14 -14.21
N GLY A 207 -15.33 23.28 -13.44
CA GLY A 207 -14.76 22.23 -12.59
C GLY A 207 -13.93 21.18 -13.34
N ILE A 208 -13.71 21.34 -14.66
CA ILE A 208 -13.13 20.30 -15.51
C ILE A 208 -11.62 20.18 -15.36
N CYS A 209 -10.90 21.29 -15.09
CA CYS A 209 -9.47 21.32 -14.80
C CYS A 209 -9.08 22.78 -14.62
N ASP A 210 -8.88 23.26 -13.39
CA ASP A 210 -8.07 24.46 -13.23
C ASP A 210 -6.56 24.09 -13.22
N GLU A 211 -6.15 22.87 -12.80
CA GLU A 211 -4.72 22.46 -12.78
C GLU A 211 -4.45 20.93 -12.83
N SER A 212 -4.88 20.16 -13.84
CA SER A 212 -4.68 18.68 -13.80
C SER A 212 -4.32 18.01 -15.12
N PHE A 213 -3.03 18.09 -15.50
CA PHE A 213 -2.44 17.20 -16.52
C PHE A 213 -1.29 16.34 -15.95
N GLY A 214 -1.28 16.09 -14.64
CA GLY A 214 -0.17 15.40 -13.97
C GLY A 214 1.12 16.23 -13.86
N ILE A 215 1.22 17.38 -14.54
CA ILE A 215 2.37 18.30 -14.48
C ILE A 215 2.60 18.78 -13.05
N HIS A 216 1.54 19.27 -12.38
CA HIS A 216 1.65 19.71 -10.99
C HIS A 216 1.99 18.56 -10.03
N VAL A 217 1.48 17.36 -10.31
CA VAL A 217 1.83 16.14 -9.56
C VAL A 217 3.31 15.78 -9.75
N THR A 218 3.87 15.93 -10.95
CA THR A 218 5.30 15.70 -11.19
C THR A 218 6.18 16.75 -10.52
N GLU A 219 5.72 18.00 -10.41
CA GLU A 219 6.39 19.06 -9.65
C GLU A 219 6.38 18.74 -8.14
N LEU A 220 5.22 18.34 -7.60
CA LEU A 220 5.08 17.92 -6.19
C LEU A 220 5.90 16.66 -5.87
N ALA A 221 6.09 15.76 -6.84
CA ALA A 221 6.90 14.56 -6.71
C ALA A 221 8.41 14.78 -6.95
N ASN A 222 8.86 16.04 -7.09
CA ASN A 222 10.27 16.40 -7.34
C ASN A 222 10.90 15.70 -8.56
N PHE A 223 10.13 15.53 -9.64
CA PHE A 223 10.70 15.07 -10.90
C PHE A 223 11.70 16.11 -11.44
N PRO A 224 12.74 15.67 -12.18
CA PRO A 224 13.69 16.60 -12.78
C PRO A 224 12.98 17.65 -13.65
N GLU A 225 13.27 18.93 -13.45
CA GLU A 225 12.61 20.03 -14.18
C GLU A 225 12.63 19.85 -15.71
N ILE A 226 13.70 19.24 -16.23
CA ILE A 226 13.86 18.98 -17.66
C ILE A 226 12.80 17.98 -18.14
N ALA A 227 12.55 16.92 -17.36
CA ALA A 227 11.53 15.91 -17.67
C ALA A 227 10.12 16.52 -17.64
N VAL A 228 9.85 17.37 -16.65
CA VAL A 228 8.56 18.10 -16.53
C VAL A 228 8.36 19.01 -17.74
N LYS A 229 9.36 19.82 -18.11
CA LYS A 229 9.29 20.73 -19.28
C LYS A 229 9.09 19.99 -20.60
N GLU A 230 9.80 18.87 -20.81
CA GLU A 230 9.64 18.04 -22.01
C GLU A 230 8.24 17.42 -22.08
N GLY A 231 7.73 16.90 -20.96
CA GLY A 231 6.37 16.37 -20.86
C GLY A 231 5.30 17.42 -21.19
N VAL A 232 5.44 18.63 -20.65
CA VAL A 232 4.52 19.76 -20.91
C VAL A 232 4.44 20.08 -22.40
N ILE A 233 5.57 20.09 -23.11
CA ILE A 233 5.61 20.39 -24.54
C ILE A 233 4.88 19.30 -25.33
N ILE A 234 5.11 18.03 -25.01
CA ILE A 234 4.46 16.90 -25.67
C ILE A 234 2.94 16.94 -25.44
N ILE A 235 2.50 17.15 -24.20
CA ILE A 235 1.07 17.25 -23.85
C ILE A 235 0.41 18.41 -24.62
N LYS A 236 1.04 19.59 -24.65
CA LYS A 236 0.51 20.74 -25.40
C LYS A 236 0.41 20.48 -26.90
N GLN A 237 1.40 19.81 -27.49
CA GLN A 237 1.38 19.44 -28.91
C GLN A 237 0.27 18.42 -29.20
N PHE A 238 0.14 17.40 -28.35
CA PHE A 238 -0.92 16.39 -28.45
C PHE A 238 -2.32 17.00 -28.35
N LEU A 239 -2.55 17.87 -27.36
CA LEU A 239 -3.83 18.58 -27.21
C LEU A 239 -4.12 19.50 -28.39
N TRP A 240 -3.09 20.16 -28.93
CA TRP A 240 -3.24 20.98 -30.13
C TRP A 240 -3.64 20.14 -31.34
N ASP A 241 -2.99 18.99 -31.57
CA ASP A 241 -3.34 18.07 -32.66
C ASP A 241 -4.76 17.51 -32.52
N ILE A 242 -5.19 17.18 -31.29
CA ILE A 242 -6.58 16.76 -31.02
C ILE A 242 -7.55 17.91 -31.31
N ALA A 243 -7.28 19.12 -30.84
CA ALA A 243 -8.15 20.28 -31.03
C ALA A 243 -8.28 20.68 -32.52
N GLN A 244 -7.28 20.36 -33.35
CA GLN A 244 -7.33 20.57 -34.80
C GLN A 244 -8.09 19.47 -35.55
N THR A 245 -8.64 18.46 -34.85
CA THR A 245 -9.43 17.41 -35.48
C THR A 245 -10.80 17.96 -35.87
N PRO A 246 -11.13 18.04 -37.18
CA PRO A 246 -12.41 18.59 -37.60
C PRO A 246 -13.55 17.65 -37.20
N GLU A 247 -14.57 18.22 -36.56
CA GLU A 247 -15.86 17.57 -36.24
C GLU A 247 -15.79 16.27 -35.41
N ILE A 248 -15.04 16.25 -34.31
CA ILE A 248 -15.08 15.14 -33.33
C ILE A 248 -16.53 14.82 -32.91
N GLU A 249 -17.38 15.84 -32.79
CA GLU A 249 -18.79 15.71 -32.38
C GLU A 249 -19.67 14.96 -33.41
N SER A 250 -19.26 14.86 -34.68
CA SER A 250 -20.02 14.17 -35.74
C SER A 250 -19.47 12.77 -36.07
N MET A 251 -18.34 12.37 -35.47
CA MET A 251 -17.69 11.09 -35.74
C MET A 251 -18.29 9.95 -34.92
N ASN A 252 -18.31 8.74 -35.51
CA ASN A 252 -18.68 7.53 -34.77
C ASN A 252 -17.49 7.02 -33.92
N TYR A 253 -17.79 6.21 -32.91
CA TYR A 253 -16.81 5.68 -31.96
C TYR A 253 -15.58 5.03 -32.63
N ASN A 254 -15.77 4.22 -33.68
CA ASN A 254 -14.66 3.54 -34.37
C ASN A 254 -13.77 4.54 -35.13
N SER A 255 -14.36 5.54 -35.79
CA SER A 255 -13.59 6.58 -36.49
C SER A 255 -12.81 7.47 -35.53
N ILE A 256 -13.38 7.76 -34.34
CA ILE A 256 -12.67 8.47 -33.27
C ILE A 256 -11.50 7.62 -32.75
N LEU A 257 -11.72 6.31 -32.54
CA LEU A 257 -10.70 5.40 -32.07
C LEU A 257 -9.54 5.27 -33.08
N ASP A 258 -9.84 5.13 -34.37
CA ASP A 258 -8.83 5.07 -35.44
C ASP A 258 -8.00 6.36 -35.50
N HIS A 259 -8.66 7.52 -35.39
CA HIS A 259 -7.98 8.81 -35.37
C HIS A 259 -7.11 9.00 -34.13
N ILE A 260 -7.60 8.61 -32.95
CA ILE A 260 -6.82 8.63 -31.71
C ILE A 260 -5.62 7.69 -31.83
N GLN A 261 -5.78 6.51 -32.43
CA GLN A 261 -4.66 5.59 -32.69
C GLN A 261 -3.64 6.19 -33.65
N GLU A 262 -4.08 6.90 -34.69
CA GLU A 262 -3.18 7.62 -35.61
C GLU A 262 -2.40 8.72 -34.86
N VAL A 263 -3.09 9.56 -34.08
CA VAL A 263 -2.46 10.61 -33.28
C VAL A 263 -1.50 10.00 -32.27
N LYS A 264 -1.91 8.95 -31.55
CA LYS A 264 -1.06 8.22 -30.60
C LYS A 264 0.20 7.69 -31.28
N GLY A 265 0.08 7.14 -32.48
CA GLY A 265 1.21 6.68 -33.29
C GLY A 265 2.26 7.77 -33.57
N LYS A 266 1.83 9.03 -33.77
CA LYS A 266 2.74 10.19 -33.97
C LYS A 266 3.61 10.48 -32.76
N TYR A 267 3.13 10.18 -31.56
CA TYR A 267 3.83 10.44 -30.30
C TYR A 267 4.49 9.19 -29.71
N GLN A 268 4.15 7.99 -30.20
CA GLN A 268 4.65 6.73 -29.68
C GLN A 268 6.18 6.62 -29.71
N GLU A 269 6.81 6.99 -30.82
CA GLU A 269 8.28 6.98 -30.94
C GLU A 269 8.94 7.99 -29.98
N LYS A 270 8.29 9.13 -29.71
CA LYS A 270 8.78 10.13 -28.74
C LYS A 270 8.66 9.62 -27.30
N ILE A 271 7.58 8.90 -26.99
CA ILE A 271 7.36 8.27 -25.68
C ILE A 271 8.38 7.15 -25.44
N GLU A 272 8.58 6.26 -26.41
CA GLU A 272 9.51 5.11 -26.32
C GLU A 272 10.99 5.56 -26.23
N ARG A 273 11.32 6.70 -26.85
CA ARG A 273 12.66 7.31 -26.74
C ARG A 273 12.85 8.12 -25.46
N ASN A 274 11.78 8.45 -24.75
CA ASN A 274 11.88 9.22 -23.52
C ASN A 274 12.61 8.39 -22.44
N PRO A 275 13.77 8.84 -21.94
CA PRO A 275 14.55 8.12 -20.92
C PRO A 275 13.75 7.85 -19.63
N TRP A 276 12.74 8.68 -19.36
CA TRP A 276 11.90 8.64 -18.16
C TRP A 276 10.66 7.73 -18.32
N CYS A 277 10.36 7.26 -19.53
CA CYS A 277 9.24 6.36 -19.81
C CYS A 277 9.67 4.89 -19.95
N ARG A 278 10.95 4.58 -19.75
CA ARG A 278 11.46 3.21 -19.78
C ARG A 278 11.30 2.57 -18.40
N GLU A 279 10.52 1.50 -18.36
CA GLU A 279 10.35 0.49 -17.29
C GLU A 279 10.86 0.89 -15.89
N LEU A 280 9.92 1.28 -15.04
CA LEU A 280 9.85 0.81 -13.64
C LEU A 280 9.08 -0.52 -13.61
#